data_AF-A0A8B7JYN0-F1
#
_entry.id   AF-A0A8B7JYN0-F1
#
_cell.length_a   1.000
_cell.length_b   1.000
_cell.length_c   1.000
_cell.angle_alpha   90.00
_cell.angle_beta   90.00
_cell.angle_gamma   90.00
#
_symmetry.space_group_name_H-M   'P 1'
#
loop_
_entity.id
_entity.type
_entity.pdbx_description
1 polymer ?
#
loop_
_entity_poly.entity_id
_entity_poly.type
_entity_poly.pdbx_seq_one_letter_code
_entity_poly.pdbx_strand_id
1 'polypeptide(L)'
;MASFVRQLNMYGFRKVVHIEQGGLVKPEKDDTEFQHPYFIRGQEHLLENIKRKVTSVSSIKNEDIKVRQDNVTKLLTDIQVMKGKQESMDSKLIAMKQMDISHEDPCTATVINEHLFWLQEITNVILCLAAVSLAEAHQLTECFEKLRFGEKLPIFSE
;
A
#
# COMPACT_ATOMS: atom_id res chain seq x y z
N MET A 1 9.34 40.44 -22.96
CA MET A 1 9.42 39.34 -21.98
C MET A 1 10.35 39.64 -20.80
N ALA A 2 11.59 40.12 -21.03
CA ALA A 2 12.60 40.28 -19.98
C ALA A 2 12.20 41.19 -18.79
N SER A 3 11.50 42.32 -19.03
CA SER A 3 11.03 43.22 -17.97
C SER A 3 9.99 42.58 -17.05
N PHE A 4 9.05 41.82 -17.63
CA PHE A 4 8.05 41.05 -16.90
C PHE A 4 8.67 39.96 -16.03
N VAL A 5 9.60 39.17 -16.61
CA VAL A 5 10.36 38.15 -15.87
C VAL A 5 11.15 38.78 -14.72
N ARG A 6 11.70 39.98 -14.92
CA ARG A 6 12.40 40.69 -13.84
C ARG A 6 11.46 41.07 -12.70
N GLN A 7 10.24 41.50 -12.99
CA GLN A 7 9.24 41.75 -11.95
C GLN A 7 8.91 40.47 -11.18
N LEU A 8 8.60 39.38 -11.88
CA LEU A 8 8.37 38.06 -11.27
C LEU A 8 9.51 37.67 -10.31
N ASN A 9 10.76 37.85 -10.74
CA ASN A 9 11.93 37.56 -9.90
C ASN A 9 12.01 38.44 -8.64
N MET A 10 11.67 39.74 -8.74
CA MET A 10 11.63 40.65 -7.59
C MET A 10 10.53 40.28 -6.60
N TYR A 11 9.40 39.74 -7.06
CA TYR A 11 8.32 39.24 -6.22
C TYR A 11 8.48 37.77 -5.82
N GLY A 12 9.61 37.15 -6.18
CA GLY A 12 10.00 35.83 -5.68
C GLY A 12 9.43 34.64 -6.45
N PHE A 13 8.80 34.85 -7.61
CA PHE A 13 8.39 33.76 -8.49
C PHE A 13 9.60 32.95 -8.98
N ARG A 14 9.40 31.67 -9.26
CA ARG A 14 10.43 30.73 -9.76
C ARG A 14 9.96 30.13 -11.08
N LYS A 15 10.86 30.03 -12.06
CA LYS A 15 10.58 29.32 -13.31
C LYS A 15 10.46 27.83 -13.03
N VAL A 16 9.37 27.22 -13.49
CA VAL A 16 9.16 25.76 -13.45
C VAL A 16 9.91 25.14 -14.62
N VAL A 17 10.67 24.08 -14.35
CA VAL A 17 11.38 23.31 -15.38
C VAL A 17 10.74 21.94 -15.42
N HIS A 18 9.99 21.67 -16.48
CA HIS A 18 9.46 20.33 -16.75
C HIS A 18 10.62 19.47 -17.24
N ILE A 19 11.06 18.53 -16.41
CA ILE A 19 12.03 17.52 -16.80
C ILE A 19 11.23 16.39 -17.44
N GLU A 20 11.01 16.47 -18.75
CA GLU A 20 10.43 15.35 -19.48
C GLU A 20 11.44 14.20 -19.48
N GLN A 21 11.06 13.09 -18.84
CA GLN A 21 11.83 11.85 -18.85
C GLN A 21 11.85 11.27 -20.27
N GLY A 22 12.96 11.47 -20.97
CA GLY A 22 13.38 10.64 -22.09
C GLY A 22 12.77 10.97 -23.46
N GLY A 23 13.62 11.46 -24.36
CA GLY A 23 13.51 11.18 -25.80
C GLY A 23 12.61 12.11 -26.63
N LEU A 24 13.26 13.01 -27.37
CA LEU A 24 12.90 13.55 -28.69
C LEU A 24 11.39 13.72 -29.01
N VAL A 25 10.67 14.49 -28.19
CA VAL A 25 9.46 15.18 -28.64
C VAL A 25 9.78 16.66 -28.62
N LYS A 26 9.67 17.31 -29.78
CA LYS A 26 9.84 18.77 -29.90
C LYS A 26 8.86 19.43 -28.91
N PRO A 27 9.32 20.26 -27.95
CA PRO A 27 8.39 21.09 -27.19
C PRO A 27 7.74 22.05 -28.18
N GLU A 28 6.48 21.79 -28.54
CA GLU A 28 5.76 22.60 -29.53
C GLU A 28 5.44 24.01 -29.00
N LYS A 29 5.67 24.27 -27.71
CA LYS A 29 5.39 25.57 -27.10
C LYS A 29 6.48 25.91 -26.10
N ASP A 30 7.03 27.13 -26.22
CA ASP A 30 7.87 27.76 -25.20
C ASP A 30 7.03 28.07 -23.94
N ASP A 31 6.50 27.02 -23.30
CA ASP A 31 5.66 27.10 -22.11
C ASP A 31 6.55 27.50 -20.92
N THR A 32 6.80 28.80 -20.81
CA THR A 32 7.54 29.38 -19.69
C THR A 32 6.58 29.56 -18.52
N GLU A 33 6.55 28.57 -17.63
CA GLU A 33 5.73 28.61 -16.42
C GLU A 33 6.50 29.20 -15.22
N PHE A 34 5.78 29.97 -14.39
CA PHE A 34 6.30 30.53 -13.14
C PHE A 34 5.35 30.21 -11.98
N GLN A 35 5.91 29.80 -10.84
CA GLN A 35 5.12 29.54 -9.63
C GLN A 35 5.54 30.43 -8.46
N HIS A 36 4.58 30.68 -7.57
CA HIS A 36 4.79 31.26 -6.24
C HIS A 36 3.80 30.64 -5.25
N PRO A 37 4.23 30.22 -4.03
CA PRO A 37 3.36 29.52 -3.08
C PRO A 37 2.07 30.26 -2.69
N TYR A 38 2.11 31.59 -2.68
CA TYR A 38 0.97 32.45 -2.33
C TYR A 38 0.20 33.01 -3.53
N PHE A 39 0.52 32.56 -4.75
CA PHE A 39 -0.19 32.96 -5.97
C PHE A 39 -1.15 31.84 -6.38
N ILE A 40 -2.32 31.78 -5.75
CA ILE A 40 -3.31 30.71 -5.91
C ILE A 40 -4.62 31.29 -6.47
N ARG A 41 -5.18 30.64 -7.50
CA ARG A 41 -6.45 31.06 -8.11
C ARG A 41 -7.59 31.02 -7.09
N GLY A 42 -8.33 32.12 -6.96
CA GLY A 42 -9.46 32.24 -6.04
C GLY A 42 -9.09 32.58 -4.59
N GLN A 43 -7.80 32.78 -4.28
CA GLN A 43 -7.33 33.15 -2.93
C GLN A 43 -6.57 34.48 -2.96
N GLU A 44 -7.28 35.57 -3.24
CA GLU A 44 -6.69 36.90 -3.39
C GLU A 44 -6.04 37.43 -2.10
N HIS A 45 -6.56 37.03 -0.93
CA HIS A 45 -5.99 37.40 0.37
C HIS A 45 -4.52 36.95 0.56
N LEU A 46 -4.09 35.91 -0.16
CA LEU A 46 -2.69 35.46 -0.11
C LEU A 46 -1.74 36.37 -0.88
N LEU A 47 -2.24 37.22 -1.78
CA LEU A 47 -1.42 38.15 -2.56
C LEU A 47 -0.73 39.19 -1.67
N GLU A 48 -1.30 39.53 -0.51
CA GLU A 48 -0.69 40.41 0.50
C GLU A 48 0.65 39.88 1.03
N ASN A 49 0.86 38.56 0.95
CA ASN A 49 2.09 37.89 1.36
C ASN A 49 3.18 37.94 0.27
N ILE A 50 2.86 38.35 -0.96
CA ILE A 50 3.82 38.47 -2.06
C ILE A 50 4.48 39.86 -2.03
N LYS A 51 5.56 39.99 -1.25
CA LYS A 51 6.27 41.27 -1.11
C LYS A 51 7.48 41.36 -2.05
N ARG A 52 7.77 42.58 -2.51
CA ARG A 52 8.96 42.86 -3.31
C ARG A 52 10.20 42.59 -2.47
N LYS A 53 11.12 41.77 -2.99
CA LYS A 53 12.46 41.59 -2.43
C LYS A 53 13.19 42.93 -2.47
N VAL A 54 13.41 43.52 -1.30
CA VAL A 54 14.11 44.79 -1.18
C VAL A 54 15.60 44.53 -1.39
N THR A 55 16.14 44.98 -2.52
CA THR A 55 17.59 45.05 -2.73
C THR A 55 18.09 46.36 -2.13
N SER A 56 17.95 46.55 -0.82
CA SER A 56 18.54 47.68 -0.10
C SER A 56 19.96 47.34 0.31
N VAL A 57 20.91 48.06 -0.25
CA VAL A 57 22.32 48.10 0.15
C VAL A 57 22.41 48.55 1.63
N SER A 58 23.19 47.81 2.42
CA SER A 58 23.75 48.17 3.75
C SER A 58 22.83 48.72 4.86
N SER A 59 22.21 47.84 5.67
CA SER A 59 22.16 47.97 7.16
C SER A 59 21.26 46.93 7.83
N ILE A 60 20.31 46.31 7.12
CA ILE A 60 19.41 45.27 7.68
C ILE A 60 20.04 43.88 7.46
N LYS A 61 21.21 43.61 8.05
CA LYS A 61 21.80 42.27 7.97
C LYS A 61 22.04 41.63 9.33
N ASN A 62 22.10 42.36 10.43
CA ASN A 62 22.43 41.73 11.72
C ASN A 62 21.20 41.23 12.49
N GLU A 63 20.10 42.00 12.53
CA GLU A 63 18.88 41.64 13.26
C GLU A 63 18.14 40.45 12.62
N ASP A 64 17.91 40.48 11.30
CA ASP A 64 17.21 39.40 10.58
C ASP A 64 18.00 38.07 10.56
N ILE A 65 19.34 38.13 10.51
CA ILE A 65 20.18 36.92 10.56
C ILE A 65 20.13 36.31 11.97
N LYS A 66 20.18 37.13 13.02
CA LYS A 66 20.09 36.68 14.41
C LYS A 66 18.72 36.07 14.72
N VAL A 67 17.62 36.74 14.32
CA VAL A 67 16.26 36.21 14.45
C VAL A 67 16.09 34.89 13.67
N ARG A 68 16.64 34.81 12.46
CA ARG A 68 16.62 33.57 11.67
C ARG A 68 17.44 32.45 12.31
N GLN A 69 18.57 32.76 12.92
CA GLN A 69 19.43 31.78 13.57
C GLN A 69 18.80 31.26 14.88
N ASP A 70 18.19 32.15 15.67
CA ASP A 70 17.42 31.78 16.87
C ASP A 70 16.21 30.89 16.51
N ASN A 71 15.52 31.20 15.41
CA ASN A 71 14.41 30.37 14.91
C ASN A 71 14.88 29.00 14.43
N VAL A 72 16.03 28.90 13.76
CA VAL A 72 16.62 27.62 13.34
C VAL A 72 17.06 26.80 14.55
N THR A 73 17.64 27.42 15.56
CA THR A 73 18.08 26.71 16.79
C THR A 73 16.87 26.17 17.58
N LYS A 74 15.78 26.95 17.65
CA LYS A 74 14.50 26.50 18.21
C LYS A 74 13.92 25.33 17.41
N LEU A 75 13.86 25.45 16.08
CA LEU A 75 13.40 24.37 15.20
C LEU A 75 14.22 23.08 15.37
N LEU A 76 15.54 23.17 15.47
CA LEU A 76 16.39 22.01 15.71
C LEU A 76 16.11 21.36 17.07
N THR A 77 15.86 22.17 18.09
CA THR A 77 15.47 21.69 19.43
C THR A 77 14.10 21.00 19.39
N ASP A 78 13.13 21.61 18.71
CA ASP A 78 11.79 21.05 18.53
C ASP A 78 11.84 19.75 17.74
N ILE A 79 12.64 19.67 16.67
CA ILE A 79 12.85 18.43 15.89
C ILE A 79 13.47 17.34 16.76
N GLN A 80 14.41 17.67 17.64
CA GLN A 80 15.05 16.71 18.53
C GLN A 80 14.09 16.18 19.60
N VAL A 81 13.24 17.05 20.17
CA VAL A 81 12.17 16.65 21.09
C VAL A 81 11.10 15.83 20.37
N MET A 82 10.74 16.21 19.14
CA MET A 82 9.79 15.47 18.31
C MET A 82 10.32 14.08 17.96
N LYS A 83 11.61 13.92 17.64
CA LYS A 83 12.23 12.61 17.41
C LYS A 83 12.12 11.71 18.64
N GLY A 84 12.42 12.21 19.85
CA GLY A 84 12.25 11.42 21.07
C GLY A 84 10.79 11.03 21.34
N LYS A 85 9.83 11.90 21.02
CA LYS A 85 8.39 11.58 21.11
C LYS A 85 7.95 10.58 20.04
N GLN A 86 8.51 10.68 18.83
CA GLN A 86 8.25 9.77 17.71
C GLN A 86 8.66 8.34 18.07
N GLU A 87 9.85 8.14 18.67
CA GLU A 87 10.32 6.81 19.11
C GLU A 87 9.38 6.19 20.17
N SER A 88 8.82 7.00 21.07
CA SER A 88 7.82 6.54 22.04
C SER A 88 6.49 6.16 21.39
N MET A 89 6.05 6.93 20.39
CA MET A 89 4.83 6.62 19.64
C MET A 89 5.01 5.39 18.75
N ASP A 90 6.13 5.25 18.06
CA ASP A 90 6.46 4.09 17.23
C ASP A 90 6.55 2.82 18.09
N SER A 91 7.12 2.91 19.29
CA SER A 91 7.13 1.79 20.24
C SER A 91 5.71 1.38 20.66
N LYS A 92 4.83 2.35 20.96
CA LYS A 92 3.42 2.07 21.27
C LYS A 92 2.65 1.49 20.08
N LEU A 93 2.94 1.96 18.87
CA LEU A 93 2.31 1.50 17.64
C LEU A 93 2.77 0.09 17.25
N ILE A 94 4.03 -0.25 17.48
CA ILE A 94 4.56 -1.61 17.33
C ILE A 94 3.90 -2.53 18.36
N ALA A 95 3.78 -2.10 19.63
CA ALA A 95 3.11 -2.88 20.67
C ALA A 95 1.62 -3.10 20.35
N MET A 96 0.92 -2.07 19.85
CA MET A 96 -0.47 -2.19 19.38
C MET A 96 -0.60 -3.15 18.19
N LYS A 97 0.26 -3.03 17.18
CA LYS A 97 0.29 -3.97 16.04
C LYS A 97 0.61 -5.40 16.46
N GLN A 98 1.48 -5.61 17.45
CA GLN A 98 1.78 -6.94 17.97
C GLN A 98 0.59 -7.55 18.72
N MET A 99 -0.22 -6.74 19.40
CA MET A 99 -1.47 -7.23 20.01
C MET A 99 -2.51 -7.62 18.94
N ASP A 100 -2.62 -6.86 17.85
CA ASP A 100 -3.50 -7.22 16.73
C ASP A 100 -3.05 -8.52 16.03
N ILE A 101 -1.74 -8.74 15.88
CA ILE A 101 -1.20 -9.98 15.28
C ILE A 101 -1.34 -11.18 16.23
N SER A 102 -1.34 -10.94 17.55
CA SER A 102 -1.54 -11.99 18.56
C SER A 102 -3.00 -12.43 18.70
N HIS A 103 -3.93 -11.73 18.03
CA HIS A 103 -5.33 -12.15 17.88
C HIS A 103 -5.50 -13.19 16.74
N GLU A 104 -4.42 -13.74 16.18
CA GLU A 104 -4.49 -15.11 15.67
C GLU A 104 -4.26 -16.06 16.86
N ASP A 105 -5.36 -16.42 17.52
CA ASP A 105 -5.34 -17.33 18.66
C ASP A 105 -4.61 -18.63 18.28
N PRO A 106 -3.57 -19.07 18.99
CA PRO A 106 -2.95 -20.38 18.75
C PRO A 106 -3.97 -21.54 18.89
N CYS A 107 -5.06 -21.29 19.62
CA CYS A 107 -6.23 -22.16 19.68
C CYS A 107 -6.96 -22.27 18.32
N THR A 108 -7.11 -21.20 17.53
CA THR A 108 -7.78 -21.28 16.23
C THR A 108 -6.98 -22.09 15.22
N ALA A 109 -5.64 -21.95 15.20
CA ALA A 109 -4.78 -22.77 14.36
C ALA A 109 -4.87 -24.27 14.73
N THR A 110 -4.92 -24.58 16.02
CA THR A 110 -5.05 -25.97 16.50
C THR A 110 -6.41 -26.57 16.12
N VAL A 111 -7.49 -25.81 16.32
CA VAL A 111 -8.86 -26.22 15.95
C VAL A 111 -8.99 -26.42 14.44
N ILE A 112 -8.41 -25.54 13.62
CA ILE A 112 -8.40 -25.71 12.16
C ILE A 112 -7.68 -26.99 11.74
N ASN A 113 -6.53 -27.30 12.35
CA ASN A 113 -5.78 -28.53 12.05
C ASN A 113 -6.56 -29.80 12.45
N GLU A 114 -7.19 -29.81 13.62
CA GLU A 114 -8.08 -30.90 14.05
C GLU A 114 -9.26 -31.09 13.10
N HIS A 115 -9.90 -29.99 12.67
CA HIS A 115 -10.99 -30.05 11.69
C HIS A 115 -10.51 -30.59 10.33
N LEU A 116 -9.32 -30.19 9.87
CA LEU A 116 -8.76 -30.68 8.61
C LEU A 116 -8.47 -32.18 8.66
N PHE A 117 -8.00 -32.68 9.81
CA PHE A 117 -7.79 -34.10 10.06
C PHE A 117 -9.11 -34.89 9.99
N TRP A 118 -10.16 -34.43 10.67
CA TRP A 118 -11.48 -35.06 10.61
C TRP A 118 -12.09 -35.07 9.20
N LEU A 119 -11.89 -33.99 8.43
CA LEU A 119 -12.35 -33.92 7.04
C LEU A 119 -11.64 -34.94 6.14
N GLN A 120 -10.33 -35.17 6.35
CA GLN A 120 -9.60 -36.21 5.62
C GLN A 120 -10.16 -37.60 5.94
N GLU A 121 -10.45 -37.87 7.22
CA GLU A 121 -10.97 -39.16 7.66
C GLU A 121 -12.36 -39.45 7.09
N ILE A 122 -13.24 -38.44 7.11
CA ILE A 122 -14.58 -38.52 6.50
C ILE A 122 -14.46 -38.79 5.00
N THR A 123 -13.53 -38.10 4.31
CA THR A 123 -13.32 -38.29 2.87
C THR A 123 -12.84 -39.71 2.56
N ASN A 124 -11.94 -40.26 3.37
CA ASN A 124 -11.47 -41.65 3.22
C ASN A 124 -12.61 -42.65 3.41
N VAL A 125 -13.49 -42.46 4.40
CA VAL A 125 -14.66 -43.32 4.62
C VAL A 125 -15.63 -43.27 3.45
N ILE A 126 -15.94 -42.07 2.95
CA ILE A 126 -16.83 -41.90 1.78
C ILE A 126 -16.22 -42.59 0.56
N LEU A 127 -14.91 -42.44 0.33
CA LEU A 127 -14.22 -43.07 -0.80
C LEU A 127 -14.26 -44.61 -0.69
N CYS A 128 -14.06 -45.16 0.50
CA CYS A 128 -14.18 -46.61 0.75
C CYS A 128 -15.60 -47.12 0.48
N LEU A 129 -16.63 -46.44 0.99
CA LEU A 129 -18.03 -46.83 0.74
C LEU A 129 -18.37 -46.78 -0.75
N ALA A 130 -17.96 -45.71 -1.45
CA ALA A 130 -18.15 -45.60 -2.89
C ALA A 130 -17.44 -46.72 -3.66
N ALA A 131 -16.22 -47.09 -3.27
CA ALA A 131 -15.48 -48.19 -3.88
C ALA A 131 -16.17 -49.55 -3.68
N VAL A 132 -16.72 -49.81 -2.49
CA VAL A 132 -17.50 -51.04 -2.22
C VAL A 132 -18.77 -51.08 -3.07
N SER A 133 -19.53 -49.98 -3.13
CA SER A 133 -20.73 -49.91 -3.98
C SER A 133 -20.40 -50.08 -5.47
N LEU A 134 -19.28 -49.52 -5.94
CA LEU A 134 -18.82 -49.74 -7.33
C LEU A 134 -18.44 -51.20 -7.59
N ALA A 135 -17.77 -51.86 -6.64
CA ALA A 135 -17.39 -53.26 -6.75
C ALA A 135 -18.62 -54.19 -6.79
N GLU A 136 -19.60 -53.95 -5.92
CA GLU A 136 -20.88 -54.67 -5.92
C GLU A 136 -21.66 -54.46 -7.22
N ALA A 137 -21.70 -53.21 -7.72
CA ALA A 137 -22.34 -52.89 -9.00
C ALA A 137 -21.64 -53.58 -10.18
N HIS A 138 -20.31 -53.65 -10.17
CA HIS A 138 -19.53 -54.36 -11.19
C HIS A 138 -19.85 -55.86 -11.18
N GLN A 139 -19.89 -56.47 -10.00
CA GLN A 139 -20.17 -57.90 -9.85
C GLN A 139 -21.62 -58.25 -10.25
N LEU A 140 -22.58 -57.37 -9.96
CA LEU A 140 -23.96 -57.50 -10.43
C LEU A 140 -24.06 -57.34 -11.96
N THR A 141 -23.29 -56.42 -12.54
CA THR A 141 -23.25 -56.21 -14.00
C THR A 141 -22.67 -57.44 -14.71
N GLU A 142 -21.60 -58.03 -14.19
CA GLU A 142 -21.04 -59.29 -14.70
C GLU A 142 -22.02 -60.47 -14.58
N CYS A 143 -22.72 -60.58 -13.45
CA CYS A 143 -23.78 -61.58 -13.28
C CYS A 143 -24.92 -61.41 -14.29
N PHE A 144 -25.32 -60.16 -14.56
CA PHE A 144 -26.37 -59.86 -15.53
C PHE A 144 -25.92 -60.16 -16.97
N GLU A 145 -24.67 -59.84 -17.34
CA GLU A 145 -24.05 -60.22 -18.61
C GLU A 145 -24.00 -61.75 -18.80
N LYS A 146 -23.55 -62.51 -17.78
CA LYS A 146 -23.53 -63.98 -17.82
C LYS A 146 -24.93 -64.59 -17.98
N LEU A 147 -25.94 -64.02 -17.32
CA LEU A 147 -27.35 -64.40 -17.49
C LEU A 147 -27.88 -64.06 -18.90
N ARG A 148 -27.45 -62.93 -19.49
CA ARG A 148 -27.88 -62.47 -20.81
C ARG A 148 -27.33 -63.33 -21.96
N PHE A 149 -26.11 -63.85 -21.83
CA PHE A 149 -25.45 -64.71 -22.84
C PHE A 149 -25.66 -66.22 -22.62
N GLY A 150 -26.40 -66.63 -21.58
CA GLY A 150 -26.89 -68.00 -21.46
C GLY A 150 -25.86 -69.03 -21.02
N GLU A 151 -24.81 -68.65 -20.30
CA GLU A 151 -23.91 -69.61 -19.63
C GLU A 151 -24.45 -70.02 -18.25
N LYS A 152 -24.39 -71.32 -17.92
CA LYS A 152 -24.89 -71.89 -16.65
C LYS A 152 -24.16 -71.27 -15.45
N LEU A 153 -24.91 -70.67 -14.53
CA LEU A 153 -24.41 -70.24 -13.21
C LEU A 153 -23.88 -71.44 -12.40
N PRO A 154 -22.75 -71.31 -11.69
CA PRO A 154 -22.31 -72.33 -10.76
C PRO A 154 -23.30 -72.35 -9.59
N ILE A 155 -23.91 -73.52 -9.40
CA ILE A 155 -24.82 -73.79 -8.29
C ILE A 155 -24.00 -73.72 -6.99
N PHE A 156 -24.53 -72.99 -6.01
CA PHE A 156 -24.10 -72.99 -4.61
C PHE A 156 -23.94 -74.44 -4.13
N SER A 157 -22.71 -74.86 -3.79
CA SER A 157 -22.47 -76.02 -2.94
C SER A 157 -21.97 -75.51 -1.60
N GLU A 158 -22.58 -76.05 -0.53
CA GLU A 158 -22.29 -75.86 0.89
C GLU A 158 -20.81 -75.72 1.26
#